data_AF-A0A5B8TP50-F1
#
_entry.id   AF-A0A5B8TP50-F1
#
_cell.length_a   1.000
_cell.length_b   1.000
_cell.length_c   1.000
_cell.angle_alpha   90.00
_cell.angle_beta   90.00
_cell.angle_gamma   90.00
#
_symmetry.space_group_name_H-M   'P 1'
#
loop_
_entity.id
_entity.type
_entity.pdbx_description
1 polymer ?
#
loop_
_entity_poly.entity_id
_entity_poly.type
_entity_poly.pdbx_seq_one_letter_code
_entity_poly.pdbx_strand_id
1 'polypeptide(L)' 'MIETLPVSNAKMHLNRLVRELDRNDGVVVIRNMRTNDCVVLVAAHKWQQELTAMLGQDLHI' A
#
# COMPACT_ATOMS: atom_id res chain seq x y z
N MET A 1 -13.70 -0.68 3.61
CA MET A 1 -13.49 0.01 2.31
C MET A 1 -12.05 0.50 2.30
N ILE A 2 -11.24 0.12 1.31
CA ILE A 2 -9.84 0.55 1.25
C ILE A 2 -9.81 2.00 0.77
N GLU A 3 -9.11 2.87 1.51
CA GLU A 3 -8.97 4.27 1.15
C GLU A 3 -8.34 4.42 -0.25
N THR A 4 -8.86 5.34 -1.04
CA THR A 4 -8.35 5.64 -2.39
C THR A 4 -8.01 7.12 -2.48
N LEU A 5 -6.79 7.44 -2.91
CA LEU A 5 -6.35 8.81 -3.12
C LEU A 5 -5.84 9.06 -4.54
N PRO A 6 -6.02 10.29 -5.07
CA PRO A 6 -5.45 10.68 -6.34
C PRO A 6 -3.91 10.63 -6.32
N VAL A 7 -3.29 10.26 -7.45
CA VAL A 7 -1.83 10.22 -7.59
C VAL A 7 -1.14 11.55 -7.28
N SER A 8 -1.81 12.69 -7.52
CA SER A 8 -1.31 14.03 -7.17
C SER A 8 -1.14 14.19 -5.66
N ASN A 9 -2.11 13.72 -4.86
CA ASN A 9 -2.06 13.79 -3.40
C ASN A 9 -0.99 12.85 -2.84
N ALA A 10 -0.88 11.65 -3.42
CA ALA A 10 0.19 10.70 -3.08
C ALA A 10 1.57 11.31 -3.28
N LYS A 11 1.83 11.95 -4.43
CA LYS A 11 3.13 12.55 -4.75
C LYS A 11 3.53 13.64 -3.76
N MET A 12 2.58 14.47 -3.31
CA MET A 12 2.86 15.55 -2.35
C MET A 12 3.21 15.01 -0.95
N HIS A 13 2.70 13.83 -0.58
CA HIS A 13 2.75 13.35 0.80
C HIS A 13 3.28 11.92 0.95
N LEU A 14 4.00 11.38 -0.04
CA LEU A 14 4.38 9.96 -0.09
C LEU A 14 5.11 9.49 1.17
N ASN A 15 6.09 10.27 1.65
CA ASN A 15 6.83 9.93 2.87
C ASN A 15 5.94 9.86 4.11
N ARG A 16 4.95 10.75 4.21
CA ARG A 16 3.99 10.74 5.32
C ARG A 16 3.08 9.52 5.21
N LEU A 17 2.54 9.26 4.02
CA LEU A 17 1.68 8.11 3.74
C LEU A 17 2.39 6.79 4.09
N VAL A 18 3.63 6.60 3.63
CA VAL A 18 4.42 5.39 3.94
C VAL A 18 4.55 5.19 5.45
N ARG A 19 4.88 6.23 6.22
CA ARG A 19 5.01 6.14 7.69
C ARG A 19 3.68 5.91 8.41
N GLU A 20 2.57 6.37 7.86
CA GLU A 20 1.25 6.12 8.42
C GLU A 20 0.81 4.68 8.16
N LEU A 21 1.06 4.17 6.95
CA LEU A 21 0.76 2.78 6.61
C LEU A 21 1.60 1.80 7.41
N ASP A 22 2.90 2.06 7.55
CA ASP A 22 3.81 1.21 8.33
C ASP A 22 3.45 1.14 9.82
N ARG A 23 2.92 2.22 10.40
CA ARG A 23 2.49 2.25 11.80
C ARG A 23 1.13 1.59 12.06
N ASN A 24 0.27 1.53 11.05
CA ASN A 24 -1.14 1.12 11.20
C ASN A 24 -1.47 -0.16 10.44
N ASP A 25 -0.46 -0.87 9.95
CA ASP A 25 -0.61 -2.05 9.09
C ASP A 25 -1.58 -1.82 7.93
N GLY A 26 -1.45 -0.63 7.34
CA GLY A 26 -2.41 -0.04 6.44
C GLY A 26 -2.25 -0.46 4.98
N VAL A 27 -3.31 -0.20 4.21
CA VAL A 27 -3.33 -0.31 2.75
C VAL A 27 -4.01 0.91 2.17
N VAL A 28 -3.49 1.42 1.06
CA VAL A 28 -4.13 2.50 0.32
C VAL A 28 -4.00 2.32 -1.19
N VAL A 29 -5.05 2.68 -1.92
CA VAL A 29 -5.04 2.68 -3.38
C VAL A 29 -4.69 4.08 -3.87
N ILE A 30 -3.63 4.19 -4.67
CA ILE A 30 -3.26 5.43 -5.34
C ILE A 30 -3.75 5.33 -6.79
N ARG A 31 -4.70 6.18 -7.17
CA ARG A 31 -5.35 6.15 -8.49
C ARG A 31 -4.93 7.33 -9.35
N ASN A 32 -4.56 7.05 -10.59
CA ASN A 32 -4.44 8.06 -11.64
C ASN A 32 -5.83 8.31 -12.22
N MET A 33 -6.45 9.44 -11.88
CA MET A 33 -7.81 9.76 -12.32
C MET A 33 -7.94 9.99 -13.84
N ARG A 34 -6.81 10.19 -14.55
CA ARG A 34 -6.81 10.40 -16.01
C ARG A 34 -6.82 9.08 -16.78
N THR A 35 -5.99 8.12 -16.38
CA THR A 35 -5.86 6.83 -17.07
C THR A 35 -6.65 5.71 -16.41
N ASN A 36 -7.17 5.96 -15.20
CA ASN A 36 -7.80 5.00 -14.32
C ASN A 36 -6.88 3.87 -13.82
N ASP A 37 -5.58 3.93 -14.12
CA ASP A 37 -4.58 3.03 -13.54
C ASP A 37 -4.42 3.30 -12.05
N CYS A 38 -4.03 2.27 -11.30
CA CYS A 38 -3.75 2.41 -9.87
C CYS A 38 -2.56 1.57 -9.43
N VAL A 39 -1.93 2.02 -8.35
CA VAL A 39 -0.97 1.23 -7.57
C VAL A 39 -1.52 1.08 -6.16
N VAL A 40 -1.25 -0.06 -5.53
CA VAL A 40 -1.62 -0.31 -4.14
C VAL A 40 -0.36 -0.19 -3.30
N LEU A 41 -0.39 0.68 -2.29
CA LEU A 41 0.67 0.82 -1.33
C LEU A 41 0.24 0.08 -0.05
N VAL A 42 1.06 -0.89 0.35
CA VAL A 42 0.79 -1.80 1.47
C VAL A 42 1.97 -1.72 2.43
N ALA A 43 1.68 -1.74 3.74
CA ALA A 43 2.71 -1.85 4.75
C ALA A 43 3.52 -3.16 4.60
N ALA A 44 4.84 -3.10 4.75
CA ALA A 44 5.73 -4.22 4.38
C ALA A 44 5.44 -5.49 5.18
N HIS A 45 5.27 -5.39 6.50
CA HIS A 45 4.95 -6.52 7.37
C HIS A 45 3.61 -7.18 6.97
N LYS A 46 2.63 -6.39 6.52
CA LYS A 46 1.32 -6.89 6.10
C LYS A 46 1.44 -7.60 4.77
N TRP A 47 2.17 -7.01 3.83
CA TRP A 47 2.48 -7.67 2.58
C TRP A 47 3.20 -9.00 2.78
N GLN A 48 4.17 -9.05 3.69
CA GLN A 48 4.89 -10.27 4.05
C GLN A 48 3.95 -11.34 4.62
N GLN A 49 3.04 -10.99 5.54
CA GLN A 49 2.05 -11.92 6.09
C GLN A 49 1.12 -12.50 5.01
N GLU A 50 0.58 -11.63 4.15
CA GLU A 50 -0.28 -12.06 3.04
C GLU A 50 0.48 -12.96 2.07
N LEU A 51 1.73 -12.61 1.74
CA LEU A 51 2.55 -13.40 0.82
C LEU A 51 2.93 -14.75 1.42
N THR A 52 3.30 -14.80 2.71
CA THR A 52 3.54 -16.04 3.46
C THR A 52 2.29 -16.92 3.44
N ALA A 53 1.10 -16.35 3.68
CA ALA A 53 -0.17 -17.09 3.65
C ALA A 53 -0.49 -17.63 2.25
N MET A 54 -0.22 -16.85 1.19
CA MET A 54 -0.43 -17.29 -0.20
C MET A 54 0.53 -18.39 -0.64
N LEU A 55 1.79 -18.34 -0.19
CA LEU A 55 2.81 -19.30 -0.58
C LEU A 55 2.90 -20.52 0.35
N GLY A 56 2.30 -20.44 1.55
CA GLY A 56 2.37 -21.51 2.56
C GLY A 56 3.76 -21.71 3.16
N GLN A 57 4.63 -20.70 3.09
CA GLN A 57 6.00 -20.75 3.60
C GLN A 57 6.42 -19.40 4.17
N ASP A 58 7.18 -19.42 5.27
CA ASP A 58 7.68 -18.20 5.90
C ASP A 58 8.71 -17.51 5.00
N LEU A 59 8.42 -16.28 4.63
CA LEU A 59 9.33 -15.42 3.87
C LEU A 59 9.99 -14.44 4.83
N HIS A 60 11.31 -14.31 4.74
CA HIS A 60 12.06 -13.20 5.34
C HIS A 60 12.46 -12.26 4.22
N ILE A 61 11.75 -11.14 4.08
CA ILE A 61 11.95 -10.11 3.04
C ILE A 61 12.51 -8.85 3.68
#